data_AF-A0A931VIK9-F1
#
_entry.id   AF-A0A931VIK9-F1
#
_cell.length_a   1.000
_cell.length_b   1.000
_cell.length_c   1.000
_cell.angle_alpha   90.00
_cell.angle_beta   90.00
_cell.angle_gamma   90.00
#
_symmetry.space_group_name_H-M   'P 1'
#
loop_
_entity.id
_entity.type
_entity.pdbx_description
1 polymer ?
#
loop_
_entity_poly.entity_id
_entity_poly.type
_entity_poly.pdbx_seq_one_letter_code
_entity_poly.pdbx_strand_id
1 'polypeptide(L)'
;MNITTSGAITAGEKSEFGKLTNIILLTRAREEACKICATFNLAPTMSALVESALGDAISRALQEMKGFKQEHFAKFHLGGALGKLDKTA
;
A
#
# COMPACT_ATOMS: atom_id res chain seq x y z
N MET A 1 9.54 -27.10 6.06
CA MET A 1 8.19 -26.52 5.85
C MET A 1 8.38 -25.14 5.25
N ASN A 2 7.94 -24.92 4.01
CA ASN A 2 7.87 -23.56 3.47
C ASN A 2 6.66 -22.90 4.14
N ILE A 3 6.93 -21.94 5.03
CA ILE A 3 5.88 -21.08 5.56
C ILE A 3 5.59 -20.07 4.44
N THR A 4 4.52 -20.30 3.69
CA THR A 4 4.01 -19.29 2.77
C THR A 4 3.36 -18.20 3.60
N THR A 5 4.01 -17.05 3.74
CA THR A 5 3.43 -15.88 4.41
C THR A 5 2.31 -15.32 3.54
N SER A 6 1.06 -15.39 4.00
CA SER A 6 -0.09 -14.72 3.38
C SER A 6 -0.53 -13.52 4.23
N GLY A 7 -0.90 -12.43 3.56
CA GLY A 7 -1.35 -11.20 4.22
C GLY A 7 -2.61 -10.60 3.58
N ALA A 8 -3.40 -9.89 4.38
CA ALA A 8 -4.59 -9.17 3.95
C ALA A 8 -4.51 -7.70 4.37
N ILE A 9 -4.93 -6.80 3.48
CA ILE A 9 -5.32 -5.43 3.80
C ILE A 9 -6.84 -5.40 3.73
N THR A 10 -7.52 -5.12 4.84
CA THR A 10 -9.00 -5.18 4.89
C THR A 10 -9.56 -4.40 6.07
N ALA A 11 -10.79 -3.90 5.95
CA ALA A 11 -11.52 -3.33 7.08
C ALA A 11 -12.03 -4.40 8.09
N GLY A 12 -12.15 -5.66 7.65
CA GLY A 12 -12.80 -6.73 8.40
C GLY A 12 -11.86 -7.86 8.81
N GLU A 13 -11.34 -7.79 10.04
CA GLU A 13 -10.46 -8.83 10.63
C GLU A 13 -11.09 -10.24 10.58
N LYS A 14 -12.39 -10.31 10.87
CA LYS A 14 -13.16 -11.56 10.92
C LYS A 14 -13.87 -11.87 9.60
N SER A 15 -13.53 -11.16 8.51
CA SER A 15 -14.02 -11.51 7.18
C SER A 15 -13.47 -12.87 6.76
N GLU A 16 -14.11 -13.53 5.79
CA GLU A 16 -13.59 -14.78 5.23
C GLU A 16 -12.17 -14.60 4.67
N PHE A 17 -11.87 -13.43 4.08
CA PHE A 17 -10.53 -13.12 3.61
C PHE A 17 -9.52 -12.98 4.75
N GLY A 18 -9.87 -12.27 5.84
CA GLY A 18 -9.03 -12.14 7.01
C GLY A 18 -8.68 -13.49 7.65
N LYS A 19 -9.68 -14.37 7.80
CA LYS A 19 -9.51 -15.72 8.37
C LYS A 19 -8.55 -16.62 7.58
N LEU A 20 -8.37 -16.37 6.28
CA LEU A 20 -7.49 -17.16 5.40
C LEU A 20 -6.03 -16.66 5.38
N THR A 21 -5.70 -15.60 6.12
CA THR A 21 -4.37 -14.97 6.09
C THR A 21 -3.67 -14.97 7.43
N ASN A 22 -2.33 -14.95 7.43
CA ASN A 22 -1.52 -14.96 8.65
C ASN A 22 -1.20 -13.56 9.19
N ILE A 23 -1.21 -12.55 8.31
CA ILE A 23 -0.92 -11.15 8.65
C ILE A 23 -2.08 -10.29 8.18
N ILE A 24 -2.70 -9.55 9.10
CA ILE A 24 -3.81 -8.65 8.76
C ILE A 24 -3.40 -7.21 9.05
N LEU A 25 -3.48 -6.35 8.04
CA LEU A 25 -3.39 -4.91 8.16
C LEU A 25 -4.81 -4.33 8.09
N LEU A 26 -5.30 -3.81 9.22
CA LEU A 26 -6.67 -3.32 9.32
C LEU A 26 -6.80 -1.87 8.83
N THR A 27 -7.60 -1.67 7.78
CA THR A 27 -7.88 -0.36 7.15
C THR A 27 -9.35 0.00 7.28
N ARG A 28 -9.76 0.43 8.48
CA ARG A 28 -11.16 0.83 8.75
C ARG A 28 -11.35 2.32 8.48
N ALA A 29 -11.95 2.65 7.33
CA ALA A 29 -12.55 3.97 7.15
C ALA A 29 -13.88 4.02 7.92
N ARG A 30 -14.13 5.12 8.66
CA ARG A 30 -15.38 5.30 9.41
C ARG A 30 -16.59 5.43 8.49
N GLU A 31 -16.43 6.17 7.40
CA GLU A 31 -17.42 6.40 6.35
C GLU A 31 -16.72 6.80 5.05
N GLU A 32 -17.41 6.65 3.92
CA GLU A 32 -16.96 7.16 2.63
C GLU A 32 -17.21 8.67 2.50
N ALA A 33 -16.40 9.37 1.69
CA ALA A 33 -16.41 10.84 1.65
C ALA A 33 -17.71 11.40 1.06
N CYS A 34 -18.31 10.71 0.09
CA CYS A 34 -19.54 11.14 -0.55
C CYS A 34 -20.75 10.66 0.25
N LYS A 35 -21.72 11.54 0.56
CA LYS A 35 -22.93 11.19 1.34
C LYS A 35 -23.76 10.05 0.72
N ILE A 36 -23.87 10.01 -0.60
CA ILE A 36 -24.55 8.91 -1.32
C ILE A 36 -23.73 7.62 -1.15
N CYS A 37 -22.40 7.70 -1.26
CA CYS A 37 -21.52 6.55 -1.07
C CYS A 37 -21.44 6.10 0.39
N ALA A 38 -21.53 7.00 1.37
CA ALA A 38 -21.56 6.66 2.79
C ALA A 38 -22.84 5.90 3.15
N THR A 39 -23.95 6.22 2.48
CA THR A 39 -25.25 5.54 2.70
C THR A 39 -25.31 4.18 2.01
N PHE A 40 -24.77 4.07 0.79
CA PHE A 40 -24.93 2.87 -0.06
C PHE A 40 -23.64 2.06 -0.28
N ASN A 41 -22.52 2.50 0.28
CA ASN A 41 -21.19 1.92 0.11
C ASN A 41 -20.79 1.65 -1.36
N LEU A 42 -21.19 2.55 -2.26
CA LEU A 42 -21.13 2.34 -3.72
C LEU A 42 -19.75 2.57 -4.33
N ALA A 43 -18.93 3.44 -3.74
CA ALA A 43 -17.64 3.81 -4.29
C ALA A 43 -16.58 3.90 -3.18
N PRO A 44 -15.42 3.26 -3.37
CA PRO A 44 -14.31 3.39 -2.45
C PRO A 44 -13.63 4.74 -2.66
N THR A 45 -13.71 5.60 -1.65
CA THR A 45 -13.12 6.95 -1.67
C THR A 45 -12.17 7.11 -0.48
N MET A 46 -12.72 7.15 0.74
CA MET A 46 -11.95 7.22 1.97
C MET A 46 -11.23 5.91 2.23
N SER A 47 -11.89 4.77 2.03
CA SER A 47 -11.25 3.46 2.16
C SER A 47 -10.05 3.31 1.22
N ALA A 48 -10.22 3.65 -0.07
CA ALA A 48 -9.14 3.64 -1.04
C ALA A 48 -7.99 4.58 -0.66
N LEU A 49 -8.29 5.79 -0.17
CA LEU A 49 -7.27 6.74 0.26
C LEU A 49 -6.50 6.24 1.49
N VAL A 50 -7.18 5.65 2.46
CA VAL A 50 -6.55 5.03 3.64
C VAL A 50 -5.61 3.91 3.22
N GLU A 51 -6.04 3.04 2.31
CA GLU A 51 -5.20 1.95 1.79
C GLU A 51 -4.00 2.48 0.99
N SER A 52 -4.18 3.52 0.18
CA SER A 52 -3.08 4.18 -0.53
C SER A 52 -2.06 4.78 0.43
N ALA A 53 -2.51 5.50 1.46
CA ALA A 53 -1.62 6.09 2.46
C ALA A 53 -0.86 5.03 3.26
N LEU A 54 -1.50 3.90 3.57
CA LEU A 54 -0.84 2.75 4.18
C LEU A 54 0.26 2.19 3.25
N GLY A 55 -0.02 2.07 1.96
CA GLY A 55 0.95 1.63 0.95
C GLY A 55 2.19 2.52 0.91
N ASP A 56 2.01 3.85 0.97
CA ASP A 56 3.12 4.81 1.02
C ASP A 56 3.93 4.67 2.31
N ALA A 57 3.26 4.53 3.46
CA ALA A 57 3.93 4.35 4.75
C ALA A 57 4.78 3.08 4.79
N ILE A 58 4.25 1.95 4.29
CA ILE A 58 4.98 0.68 4.20
C ILE A 58 6.17 0.84 3.25
N SER A 59 5.95 1.43 2.08
CA SER A 59 7.01 1.65 1.09
C SER A 59 8.13 2.51 1.66
N ARG A 60 7.79 3.57 2.42
CA ARG A 60 8.76 4.44 3.06
C ARG A 60 9.55 3.71 4.16
N ALA A 61 8.86 2.98 5.03
CA ALA A 61 9.49 2.20 6.09
C ALA A 61 10.47 1.16 5.50
N LEU A 62 10.06 0.45 4.45
CA LEU A 62 10.91 -0.53 3.78
C LEU A 62 12.10 0.11 3.06
N GLN A 63 11.92 1.29 2.45
CA GLN A 63 13.03 2.03 1.85
C GLN A 63 14.09 2.40 2.91
N GLU A 64 13.67 2.89 4.07
CA GLU A 64 14.58 3.22 5.18
C GLU A 64 15.29 1.97 5.70
N MET A 65 14.54 0.90 6.00
CA MET A 65 15.09 -0.37 6.51
C MET A 65 16.06 -1.04 5.55
N LYS A 66 15.84 -0.93 4.23
CA LYS A 66 16.71 -1.51 3.19
C LYS A 66 17.84 -0.58 2.75
N GLY A 67 17.94 0.62 3.32
CA GLY A 67 18.93 1.61 2.91
C GLY A 67 18.78 1.99 1.43
N PHE A 68 17.53 2.17 0.95
CA PHE A 68 17.25 2.58 -0.41
C PHE A 68 17.79 4.00 -0.67
N LYS A 69 18.59 4.16 -1.73
CA LYS A 69 19.30 5.41 -2.05
C LYS A 69 18.87 5.94 -3.41
N GLN A 70 19.28 7.17 -3.69
CA GLN A 70 18.98 7.86 -4.95
C GLN A 70 19.49 7.09 -6.18
N GLU A 71 20.63 6.42 -6.08
CA GLU A 71 21.19 5.62 -7.18
C GLU A 71 20.31 4.41 -7.50
N HIS A 72 19.70 3.79 -6.48
CA HIS A 72 18.71 2.72 -6.68
C HIS A 72 17.45 3.26 -7.38
N PHE A 73 17.03 4.48 -7.06
CA PHE A 73 15.87 5.10 -7.70
C PHE A 73 16.09 5.29 -9.20
N ALA A 74 17.24 5.83 -9.60
CA ALA A 74 17.56 6.11 -10.99
C ALA A 74 17.61 4.82 -11.84
N LYS A 75 18.14 3.73 -11.26
CA LYS A 75 18.17 2.40 -11.90
C LYS A 75 16.78 1.85 -12.27
N PHE A 76 15.76 2.12 -11.46
CA PHE A 76 14.41 1.56 -11.67
C PHE A 76 13.45 2.51 -12.43
N HIS A 77 13.86 3.76 -12.70
CA HIS A 77 13.02 4.77 -13.35
C HIS A 77 13.72 5.40 -14.57
N LEU A 78 14.08 4.53 -15.52
CA LEU A 78 14.76 4.91 -16.76
C LEU A 78 13.83 5.78 -17.63
N GLY A 79 14.33 6.92 -18.11
CA GLY A 79 13.62 7.79 -19.07
C GLY A 79 12.90 9.02 -18.49
N GLY A 80 12.78 9.14 -17.17
CA GLY A 80 12.25 10.33 -16.49
C GLY A 80 13.32 11.36 -16.12
N ALA A 81 12.91 12.52 -15.59
CA ALA A 81 13.83 13.54 -15.08
C ALA A 81 14.81 13.01 -14.02
N LEU A 82 14.40 12.00 -13.25
CA LEU A 82 15.19 11.36 -12.22
C LEU A 82 16.15 10.28 -12.76
N GLY A 83 15.78 9.59 -13.86
CA GLY A 83 16.67 8.64 -14.54
C GLY A 83 17.88 9.34 -15.18
N LYS A 84 17.74 10.61 -15.57
CA LYS A 84 18.85 11.45 -16.08
C LYS A 84 19.88 11.84 -15.03
N LEU A 85 19.60 11.62 -13.74
CA LEU A 85 20.55 11.86 -12.65
C LEU A 85 21.50 10.69 -12.44
N ASP A 86 21.25 9.54 -13.09
CA ASP A 86 22.24 8.46 -13.15
C ASP A 86 23.44 8.93 -13.98
N LYS A 87 24.54 9.23 -13.30
CA LYS A 87 25.79 9.67 -13.96
C LYS A 87 26.54 8.52 -14.64
N THR A 88 25.98 7.31 -14.62
CA THR A 88 26.56 6.11 -15.24
C THR A 88 25.77 5.59 -16.45
N ALA A 89 24.65 6.23 -16.80
CA ALA A 89 23.85 5.94 -18.00
C ALA A 89 24.31 6.73 -19.23
#